data_AF-A0A4R6KV58-F1
#
_entry.id   AF-A0A4R6KV58-F1
#
_cell.length_a   1.000
_cell.length_b   1.000
_cell.length_c   1.000
_cell.angle_alpha   90.00
_cell.angle_beta   90.00
_cell.angle_gamma   90.00
#
_symmetry.space_group_name_H-M   'P 1'
#
loop_
_entity.id
_entity.type
_entity.pdbx_description
1 polymer ?
#
loop_
_entity_poly.entity_id
_entity_poly.type
_entity_poly.pdbx_seq_one_letter_code
_entity_poly.pdbx_strand_id
1 'polypeptide(L)'
;MHHVATVKGLRRLRDETPDPADRAEEFHEASKFHRATFGRMVHHQRLSVDPDVAAGARLGARTLSHLPQRPLDRDDFEAASRDPRFASLVRAPSCRTFTGEALPPQVLSRLLGLSYGAYPQKAATGRRRRPLPSGGALYPLEIYVVGDVDGSGNKGAYHYNVLDHALEEVQRGLPAEAVRGLGIQQDLLENAALIVIITAVFNRSRFKYGPRGYRFCLMEAGSLIQQLQLVAQALGLGSVAFAGLLDDAVEDLLRIDGVDESFVNAVLVGRTSVDAKLGEGASGAQTT
;
A
#
# COMPACT_ATOMS: atom_id res chain seq x y z
N MET A 1 44.42 -8.64 -6.06
CA MET A 1 44.03 -8.34 -4.66
C MET A 1 42.57 -7.98 -4.64
N HIS A 2 41.73 -8.89 -4.14
CA HIS A 2 40.31 -8.64 -3.96
C HIS A 2 40.11 -7.57 -2.89
N HIS A 3 39.56 -6.41 -3.27
CA HIS A 3 39.04 -5.44 -2.33
C HIS A 3 37.84 -6.08 -1.62
N VAL A 4 38.09 -6.69 -0.47
CA VAL A 4 37.03 -6.97 0.51
C VAL A 4 36.48 -5.61 0.88
N ALA A 5 35.27 -5.31 0.43
CA ALA A 5 34.52 -4.15 0.87
C ALA A 5 34.43 -4.22 2.40
N THR A 6 35.26 -3.44 3.08
CA THR A 6 35.25 -3.35 4.54
C THR A 6 33.83 -3.05 4.99
N VAL A 7 33.40 -3.79 6.02
CA VAL A 7 32.12 -3.76 6.73
C VAL A 7 31.91 -2.41 7.47
N LYS A 8 32.24 -1.29 6.83
CA LYS A 8 31.95 0.08 7.30
C LYS A 8 30.56 0.56 6.87
N GLY A 9 29.94 -0.07 5.87
CA GLY A 9 28.58 0.25 5.42
C GLY A 9 27.44 -0.26 6.31
N LEU A 10 27.73 -0.96 7.41
CA LEU A 10 26.74 -1.50 8.34
C LEU A 10 26.38 -0.56 9.52
N ARG A 11 26.96 0.65 9.57
CA ARG A 11 26.83 1.58 10.70
C ARG A 11 25.62 2.52 10.70
N ARG A 12 24.72 2.45 9.72
CA ARG A 12 23.39 3.06 9.90
C ARG A 12 22.47 2.03 10.53
N LEU A 13 22.47 1.89 11.85
CA LEU A 13 21.46 1.07 12.53
C LEU A 13 20.80 1.75 13.72
N ARG A 14 21.25 2.94 14.12
CA ARG A 14 20.60 3.88 15.05
C ARG A 14 21.48 5.14 15.12
N ASP A 15 20.91 6.32 14.88
CA ASP A 15 21.39 7.62 15.37
C ASP A 15 22.47 8.42 14.59
N GLU A 16 22.72 8.16 13.30
CA GLU A 16 23.57 9.06 12.48
C GLU A 16 22.70 10.01 11.64
N THR A 17 23.08 11.29 11.56
CA THR A 17 22.40 12.28 10.73
C THR A 17 22.44 11.86 9.26
N PRO A 18 21.38 12.14 8.49
CA PRO A 18 21.30 11.68 7.11
C PRO A 18 22.43 12.25 6.24
N ASP A 19 22.90 11.45 5.27
CA ASP A 19 24.04 11.83 4.42
C ASP A 19 23.58 12.85 3.37
N PRO A 20 24.06 14.11 3.40
CA PRO A 20 23.63 15.14 2.46
C PRO A 20 23.96 14.81 0.99
N ALA A 21 24.81 13.80 0.74
CA ALA A 21 25.12 13.33 -0.61
C ALA A 21 24.20 12.20 -1.11
N ASP A 22 23.30 11.65 -0.28
CA ASP A 22 22.39 10.58 -0.71
C ASP A 22 21.24 11.13 -1.55
N ARG A 23 21.42 11.05 -2.88
CA ARG A 23 20.44 11.51 -3.87
C ARG A 23 19.08 10.80 -3.78
N ALA A 24 19.01 9.57 -3.24
CA ALA A 24 17.72 8.91 -3.07
C ALA A 24 16.90 9.55 -1.95
N GLU A 25 17.58 10.01 -0.91
CA GLU A 25 16.97 10.69 0.22
C GLU A 25 16.56 12.11 -0.15
N GLU A 26 17.44 12.86 -0.83
CA GLU A 26 17.12 14.18 -1.40
C GLU A 26 15.89 14.10 -2.33
N PHE A 27 15.83 13.07 -3.18
CA PHE A 27 14.68 12.84 -4.04
C PHE A 27 13.41 12.51 -3.24
N HIS A 28 13.53 11.68 -2.20
CA HIS A 28 12.40 11.29 -1.36
C HIS A 28 11.80 12.50 -0.66
N GLU A 29 12.62 13.28 0.06
CA GLU A 29 12.19 14.50 0.73
C GLU A 29 11.56 15.50 -0.24
N ALA A 30 12.14 15.67 -1.44
CA ALA A 30 11.60 16.55 -2.47
C ALA A 30 10.23 16.09 -3.03
N SER A 31 9.82 14.84 -2.77
CA SER A 31 8.58 14.25 -3.28
C SER A 31 7.45 14.14 -2.26
N LYS A 32 7.70 14.44 -0.98
CA LYS A 32 6.71 14.37 0.10
C LYS A 32 5.58 15.39 -0.06
N PHE A 33 4.39 15.02 0.42
CA PHE A 33 3.26 15.92 0.57
C PHE A 33 3.24 16.58 1.96
N HIS A 34 3.66 17.84 2.00
CA HIS A 34 3.50 18.67 3.21
C HIS A 34 2.25 19.53 3.11
N ARG A 35 1.64 19.82 4.27
CA ARG A 35 0.47 20.71 4.35
C ARG A 35 0.74 22.09 3.75
N ALA A 36 1.94 22.63 3.95
CA ALA A 36 2.33 23.96 3.46
C ALA A 36 2.64 23.99 1.95
N THR A 37 3.12 22.88 1.37
CA THR A 37 3.50 22.80 -0.05
C THR A 37 2.42 22.23 -0.94
N PHE A 38 1.41 21.57 -0.34
CA PHE A 38 0.32 20.91 -1.06
C PHE A 38 -0.31 21.82 -2.12
N GLY A 39 -0.73 23.03 -1.73
CA GLY A 39 -1.36 24.00 -2.64
C GLY A 39 -0.53 24.39 -3.87
N ARG A 40 0.80 24.21 -3.81
CA ARG A 40 1.73 24.45 -4.95
C ARG A 40 1.92 23.21 -5.81
N MET A 41 1.78 22.01 -5.25
CA MET A 41 1.84 20.73 -5.97
C MET A 41 0.48 20.30 -6.55
N VAL A 42 -0.64 20.95 -6.19
CA VAL A 42 -1.95 20.79 -6.85
C VAL A 42 -1.98 21.48 -8.22
N HIS A 43 -1.03 21.13 -9.08
CA HIS A 43 -1.32 21.10 -10.52
C HIS A 43 -2.33 19.99 -10.83
N HIS A 44 -2.52 18.97 -9.97
CA HIS A 44 -3.37 17.81 -10.25
C HIS A 44 -4.84 18.12 -10.60
N GLN A 45 -5.50 19.07 -9.91
CA GLN A 45 -6.86 19.48 -10.28
C GLN A 45 -6.89 20.25 -11.61
N ARG A 46 -5.89 21.11 -11.87
CA ARG A 46 -5.76 21.83 -13.15
C ARG A 46 -5.42 20.88 -14.31
N LEU A 47 -4.54 19.91 -14.09
CA LEU A 47 -4.14 18.83 -15.01
C LEU A 47 -5.33 17.91 -15.36
N SER A 48 -6.30 17.74 -14.46
CA SER A 48 -7.49 16.90 -14.70
C SER A 48 -8.57 17.61 -15.51
N VAL A 49 -8.54 18.95 -15.57
CA VAL A 49 -9.51 19.78 -16.33
C VAL A 49 -8.90 20.40 -17.60
N ASP A 50 -7.57 20.38 -17.73
CA ASP A 50 -6.86 20.85 -18.91
C ASP A 50 -7.09 19.86 -20.09
N PRO A 51 -7.66 20.31 -21.21
CA PRO A 51 -7.98 19.44 -22.34
C PRO A 51 -6.76 18.74 -22.96
N ASP A 52 -5.60 19.39 -22.98
CA ASP A 52 -4.38 18.86 -23.59
C ASP A 52 -3.72 17.82 -22.68
N VAL A 53 -3.77 18.04 -21.37
CA VAL A 53 -3.32 17.05 -20.38
C VAL A 53 -4.27 15.85 -20.33
N ALA A 54 -5.58 16.09 -20.39
CA ALA A 54 -6.58 15.04 -20.49
C ALA A 54 -6.43 14.23 -21.79
N ALA A 55 -6.09 14.89 -22.91
CA ALA A 55 -5.77 14.22 -24.18
C ALA A 55 -4.47 13.42 -24.09
N GLY A 56 -3.42 13.96 -23.46
CA GLY A 56 -2.17 13.25 -23.19
C GLY A 56 -2.35 12.01 -22.32
N ALA A 57 -3.22 12.09 -21.31
CA ALA A 57 -3.57 10.94 -20.45
C ALA A 57 -4.31 9.81 -21.20
N ARG A 58 -5.03 10.14 -22.29
CA ARG A 58 -5.70 9.14 -23.16
C ARG A 58 -4.73 8.36 -24.03
N LEU A 59 -3.56 8.90 -24.32
CA LEU A 59 -2.52 8.26 -25.13
C LEU A 59 -1.73 7.19 -24.35
N GLY A 60 -2.33 6.52 -23.35
CA GLY A 60 -1.68 5.61 -22.40
C GLY A 60 -0.89 4.41 -22.95
N ALA A 61 -0.59 4.38 -24.26
CA ALA A 61 0.36 3.50 -24.91
C ALA A 61 1.15 4.25 -25.99
N ARG A 62 2.44 3.92 -26.12
CA ARG A 62 3.26 4.35 -27.26
C ARG A 62 3.04 3.42 -28.44
N THR A 63 2.76 3.98 -29.62
CA THR A 63 2.71 3.22 -30.88
C THR A 63 3.95 3.51 -31.72
N LEU A 64 4.69 2.47 -32.10
CA LEU A 64 5.83 2.57 -33.01
C LEU A 64 5.37 2.30 -34.46
N SER A 65 4.66 3.27 -35.04
CA SER A 65 3.98 3.11 -36.34
C SER A 65 4.89 2.79 -37.54
N HIS A 66 6.19 3.05 -37.41
CA HIS A 66 7.20 2.75 -38.45
C HIS A 66 7.70 1.30 -38.42
N LEU A 67 7.34 0.51 -37.42
CA LEU A 67 7.74 -0.90 -37.31
C LEU A 67 6.64 -1.84 -37.78
N PRO A 68 6.98 -3.00 -38.36
CA PRO A 68 5.99 -4.01 -38.68
C PRO A 68 5.31 -4.51 -37.40
N GLN A 69 3.97 -4.57 -37.42
CA GLN A 69 3.17 -5.06 -36.30
C GLN A 69 2.81 -6.53 -36.52
N ARG A 70 3.00 -7.35 -35.48
CA ARG A 70 2.48 -8.71 -35.44
C ARG A 70 1.28 -8.72 -34.50
N PRO A 71 0.03 -8.85 -35.00
CA PRO A 71 -1.12 -8.87 -34.13
C PRO A 71 -1.06 -10.10 -33.21
N LEU A 72 -1.42 -9.90 -31.95
CA LEU A 72 -1.76 -10.98 -31.03
C LEU A 72 -3.25 -11.26 -31.15
N ASP A 73 -3.65 -12.52 -30.98
CA ASP A 73 -5.06 -12.89 -30.96
C ASP A 73 -5.75 -12.11 -29.83
N ARG A 74 -6.82 -11.40 -30.20
CA ARG A 74 -7.64 -10.69 -29.24
C ARG A 74 -8.65 -11.68 -28.69
N ASP A 75 -8.22 -12.46 -27.71
CA ASP A 75 -9.17 -13.16 -26.85
C ASP A 75 -10.13 -12.14 -26.25
N ASP A 76 -11.38 -12.55 -26.06
CA ASP A 76 -12.36 -11.75 -25.34
C ASP A 76 -11.88 -11.58 -23.90
N PHE A 77 -11.25 -10.44 -23.61
CA PHE A 77 -10.71 -10.11 -22.29
C PHE A 77 -11.79 -10.18 -21.21
N GLU A 78 -13.04 -9.82 -21.54
CA GLU A 78 -14.15 -9.89 -20.61
C GLU A 78 -14.48 -11.34 -20.27
N ALA A 79 -14.51 -12.23 -21.27
CA ALA A 79 -14.68 -13.67 -21.03
C ALA A 79 -13.49 -14.27 -20.26
N ALA A 80 -12.25 -13.94 -20.65
CA ALA A 80 -11.04 -14.47 -20.02
C ALA A 80 -10.88 -14.00 -18.56
N SER A 81 -11.26 -12.75 -18.26
CA SER A 81 -11.25 -12.22 -16.89
C SER A 81 -12.33 -12.81 -15.99
N ARG A 82 -13.39 -13.41 -16.56
CA ARG A 82 -14.41 -14.16 -15.83
C ARG A 82 -14.08 -15.64 -15.66
N ASP A 83 -13.05 -16.15 -16.34
CA ASP A 83 -12.61 -17.53 -16.18
C ASP A 83 -12.15 -17.76 -14.72
N PRO A 84 -12.70 -18.77 -14.00
CA PRO A 84 -12.32 -19.05 -12.61
C PRO A 84 -10.82 -19.23 -12.37
N ARG A 85 -10.05 -19.60 -13.40
CA ARG A 85 -8.58 -19.73 -13.34
C ARG A 85 -7.88 -18.39 -13.21
N PHE A 86 -8.47 -17.31 -13.72
CA PHE A 86 -7.86 -15.98 -13.80
C PHE A 86 -8.64 -14.89 -13.07
N ALA A 87 -9.92 -15.14 -12.73
CA ALA A 87 -10.80 -14.15 -12.12
C ALA A 87 -10.26 -13.59 -10.79
N SER A 88 -9.53 -14.42 -10.03
CA SER A 88 -8.87 -13.98 -8.78
C SER A 88 -7.57 -13.20 -9.00
N LEU A 89 -7.02 -13.20 -10.22
CA LEU A 89 -5.83 -12.47 -10.61
C LEU A 89 -6.17 -11.11 -11.25
N VAL A 90 -7.40 -10.97 -11.75
CA VAL A 90 -7.90 -9.72 -12.31
C VAL A 90 -8.54 -8.89 -11.20
N ARG A 91 -7.90 -7.76 -10.90
CA ARG A 91 -8.36 -6.78 -9.92
C ARG A 91 -9.63 -6.06 -10.42
N ALA A 92 -10.59 -5.87 -9.52
CA ALA A 92 -11.75 -5.01 -9.70
C ALA A 92 -11.36 -3.51 -9.75
N PRO A 93 -12.19 -2.64 -10.34
CA PRO A 93 -11.99 -1.19 -10.28
C PRO A 93 -11.84 -0.67 -8.85
N SER A 94 -11.09 0.42 -8.70
CA SER A 94 -10.86 1.02 -7.38
C SER A 94 -12.14 1.57 -6.77
N CYS A 95 -12.39 1.22 -5.51
CA CYS A 95 -13.54 1.71 -4.76
C CYS A 95 -13.35 3.17 -4.32
N ARG A 96 -14.39 3.99 -4.46
CA ARG A 96 -14.36 5.42 -4.07
C ARG A 96 -15.47 5.79 -3.09
N THR A 97 -16.19 4.80 -2.57
CA THR A 97 -17.28 4.99 -1.61
C THR A 97 -17.33 3.81 -0.65
N PHE A 98 -17.16 4.08 0.64
CA PHE A 98 -17.22 3.09 1.71
C PHE A 98 -18.41 3.36 2.63
N THR A 99 -18.92 2.34 3.30
CA THR A 99 -20.09 2.47 4.21
C THR A 99 -19.73 2.98 5.62
N GLY A 100 -18.45 3.04 5.99
CA GLY A 100 -18.01 3.38 7.36
C GLY A 100 -18.09 2.21 8.35
N GLU A 101 -18.69 1.08 7.97
CA GLU A 101 -18.85 -0.08 8.86
C GLU A 101 -17.50 -0.73 9.22
N ALA A 102 -17.33 -1.04 10.51
CA ALA A 102 -16.18 -1.78 11.00
C ALA A 102 -16.10 -3.19 10.41
N LEU A 103 -14.88 -3.71 10.29
CA LEU A 103 -14.63 -5.07 9.83
C LEU A 103 -14.43 -6.00 11.04
N PRO A 104 -14.93 -7.26 10.97
CA PRO A 104 -14.61 -8.25 11.99
C PRO A 104 -13.08 -8.46 12.12
N PRO A 105 -12.54 -8.67 13.33
CA PRO A 105 -11.09 -8.86 13.53
C PRO A 105 -10.49 -9.99 12.67
N GLN A 106 -11.27 -11.04 12.38
CA GLN A 106 -10.85 -12.17 11.55
C GLN A 106 -10.64 -11.77 10.08
N VAL A 107 -11.37 -10.77 9.59
CA VAL A 107 -11.20 -10.23 8.23
C VAL A 107 -9.89 -9.46 8.15
N LEU A 108 -9.58 -8.64 9.15
CA LEU A 108 -8.30 -7.93 9.25
C LEU A 108 -7.12 -8.90 9.36
N SER A 109 -7.20 -9.91 10.23
CA SER A 109 -6.19 -10.96 10.36
C SER A 109 -5.92 -11.66 9.02
N ARG A 110 -6.97 -12.07 8.30
CA ARG A 110 -6.82 -12.70 6.97
C ARG A 110 -6.21 -11.74 5.94
N LEU A 111 -6.65 -10.47 5.92
CA LEU A 111 -6.11 -9.45 5.02
C LEU A 111 -4.60 -9.30 5.21
N LEU A 112 -4.14 -9.02 6.43
CA LEU A 112 -2.72 -8.83 6.72
C LEU A 112 -1.90 -10.12 6.52
N GLY A 113 -2.42 -11.26 6.96
CA GLY A 113 -1.76 -12.55 6.86
C GLY A 113 -1.53 -12.98 5.41
N LEU A 114 -2.56 -12.90 4.56
CA LEU A 114 -2.48 -13.30 3.16
C LEU A 114 -1.76 -12.27 2.29
N SER A 115 -1.67 -11.00 2.72
CA SER A 115 -0.98 -9.96 1.97
C SER A 115 0.49 -9.82 2.30
N TYR A 116 0.89 -10.01 3.56
CA TYR A 116 2.28 -9.79 3.97
C TYR A 116 2.79 -10.66 5.13
N GLY A 117 1.98 -11.59 5.63
CA GLY A 117 2.36 -12.51 6.70
C GLY A 117 3.60 -13.34 6.38
N ALA A 118 4.40 -13.64 7.40
CA ALA A 118 5.54 -14.52 7.25
C ALA A 118 5.12 -15.99 7.17
N TYR A 119 5.62 -16.73 6.19
CA TYR A 119 5.47 -18.18 6.16
C TYR A 119 6.15 -18.82 7.39
N PRO A 120 5.59 -19.91 7.96
CA PRO A 120 6.16 -20.58 9.13
C PRO A 120 7.59 -21.10 8.87
N GLN A 121 7.86 -21.56 7.66
CA GLN A 121 9.13 -22.14 7.27
C GLN A 121 10.17 -21.04 6.94
N LYS A 122 11.39 -21.22 7.46
CA LYS A 122 12.55 -20.40 7.10
C LYS A 122 13.14 -20.89 5.79
N ALA A 123 13.57 -19.97 4.93
CA ALA A 123 14.40 -20.30 3.78
C ALA A 123 15.81 -20.73 4.22
N ALA A 124 16.60 -21.28 3.31
CA ALA A 124 18.00 -21.65 3.55
C ALA A 124 18.87 -20.48 4.07
N THR A 125 18.45 -19.24 3.82
CA THR A 125 19.09 -18.02 4.33
C THR A 125 18.76 -17.71 5.80
N GLY A 126 17.94 -18.53 6.47
CA GLY A 126 17.45 -18.32 7.83
C GLY A 126 16.29 -17.33 7.97
N ARG A 127 15.88 -16.67 6.87
CA ARG A 127 14.79 -15.69 6.85
C ARG A 127 13.45 -16.33 6.51
N ARG A 128 12.36 -15.86 7.12
CA ARG A 128 11.00 -16.23 6.69
C ARG A 128 10.64 -15.48 5.41
N ARG A 129 9.97 -16.17 4.49
CA ARG A 129 9.46 -15.57 3.25
C ARG A 129 8.07 -14.97 3.49
N ARG A 130 7.67 -14.04 2.63
CA ARG A 130 6.34 -13.40 2.59
C ARG A 130 5.67 -13.75 1.25
N PRO A 131 4.34 -13.59 1.08
CA PRO A 131 3.61 -13.92 -0.15
C PRO A 131 3.90 -12.98 -1.34
N LEU A 132 4.97 -12.19 -1.27
CA LEU A 132 5.44 -11.32 -2.34
C LEU A 132 6.98 -11.30 -2.42
N PRO A 133 7.55 -10.98 -3.58
CA PRO A 133 8.99 -10.94 -3.76
C PRO A 133 9.61 -9.71 -3.09
N SER A 134 10.85 -9.86 -2.63
CA SER A 134 11.64 -8.76 -2.08
C SER A 134 13.09 -8.88 -2.54
N GLY A 135 13.70 -7.75 -2.90
CA GLY A 135 15.10 -7.69 -3.32
C GLY A 135 16.03 -8.29 -2.26
N GLY A 136 16.63 -9.44 -2.55
CA GLY A 136 17.50 -10.14 -1.59
C GLY A 136 16.77 -10.71 -0.35
N ALA A 137 15.44 -10.82 -0.40
CA ALA A 137 14.59 -11.22 0.73
C ALA A 137 14.86 -10.37 1.99
N LEU A 138 14.94 -9.05 1.80
CA LEU A 138 15.25 -8.07 2.85
C LEU A 138 14.01 -7.48 3.49
N TYR A 139 12.89 -7.45 2.76
CA TYR A 139 11.57 -7.01 3.23
C TYR A 139 11.62 -5.65 3.96
N PRO A 140 11.95 -4.56 3.23
CA PRO A 140 12.12 -3.24 3.82
C PRO A 140 10.80 -2.57 4.24
N LEU A 141 9.64 -3.11 3.85
CA LEU A 141 8.36 -2.49 4.18
C LEU A 141 7.87 -2.89 5.58
N GLU A 142 7.24 -1.94 6.25
CA GLU A 142 6.38 -2.19 7.40
C GLU A 142 4.93 -1.82 7.07
N ILE A 143 3.99 -2.43 7.81
CA ILE A 143 2.57 -2.17 7.67
C ILE A 143 2.04 -1.62 8.97
N TYR A 144 1.33 -0.49 8.86
CA TYR A 144 0.53 0.07 9.93
C TYR A 144 -0.94 0.08 9.50
N VAL A 145 -1.84 -0.03 10.46
CA VAL A 145 -3.28 -0.03 10.25
C VAL A 145 -3.88 1.07 11.09
N VAL A 146 -4.60 1.99 10.44
CA VAL A 146 -5.52 2.91 11.11
C VAL A 146 -6.94 2.38 10.92
N GLY A 147 -7.60 2.00 12.00
CA GLY A 147 -8.91 1.35 11.93
C GLY A 147 -9.47 0.95 13.29
N ASP A 148 -10.74 0.59 13.33
CA ASP A 148 -11.36 -0.07 14.47
C ASP A 148 -11.04 -1.57 14.37
N VAL A 149 -10.14 -2.06 15.23
CA VAL A 149 -9.61 -3.43 15.17
C VAL A 149 -10.16 -4.32 16.28
N ASP A 150 -10.80 -3.73 17.29
CA ASP A 150 -11.35 -4.41 18.47
C ASP A 150 -12.88 -4.30 18.56
N GLY A 151 -13.53 -3.59 17.62
CA GLY A 151 -14.98 -3.39 17.59
C GLY A 151 -15.46 -2.38 18.62
N SER A 152 -14.57 -1.52 19.13
CA SER A 152 -14.89 -0.49 20.12
C SER A 152 -15.67 0.70 19.53
N GLY A 153 -15.80 0.77 18.21
CA GLY A 153 -16.35 1.92 17.49
C GLY A 153 -15.34 3.06 17.33
N ASN A 154 -14.11 2.91 17.82
CA ASN A 154 -13.06 3.92 17.74
C ASN A 154 -11.88 3.41 16.92
N LYS A 155 -11.45 4.19 15.94
CA LYS A 155 -10.23 3.86 15.20
C LYS A 155 -9.01 4.04 16.11
N GLY A 156 -8.00 3.21 15.95
CA GLY A 156 -6.66 3.39 16.52
C GLY A 156 -5.59 3.21 15.43
N ALA A 157 -4.33 3.44 15.78
CA ALA A 157 -3.18 3.14 14.92
C ALA A 157 -2.37 1.97 15.50
N TYR A 158 -2.06 1.00 14.64
CA TYR A 158 -1.41 -0.25 15.03
C TYR A 158 -0.30 -0.62 14.04
N HIS A 159 0.84 -1.06 14.54
CA HIS A 159 1.90 -1.69 13.74
C HIS A 159 1.61 -3.19 13.59
N TYR A 160 1.78 -3.76 12.39
CA TYR A 160 1.61 -5.18 12.17
C TYR A 160 2.93 -5.94 12.36
N ASN A 161 3.07 -6.62 13.50
CA ASN A 161 4.16 -7.54 13.73
C ASN A 161 3.98 -8.79 12.86
N VAL A 162 4.71 -8.80 11.74
CA VAL A 162 4.64 -9.86 10.73
C VAL A 162 5.08 -11.23 11.24
N LEU A 163 5.99 -11.28 12.22
CA LEU A 163 6.57 -12.54 12.71
C LEU A 163 5.63 -13.28 13.65
N ASP A 164 4.99 -12.53 14.54
CA ASP A 164 4.06 -13.05 15.54
C ASP A 164 2.60 -12.99 15.07
N HIS A 165 2.35 -12.42 13.89
CA HIS A 165 1.02 -12.18 13.35
C HIS A 165 0.12 -11.42 14.35
N ALA A 166 0.63 -10.30 14.86
CA ALA A 166 -0.01 -9.52 15.91
C ALA A 166 -0.07 -8.03 15.55
N LEU A 167 -0.98 -7.31 16.19
CA LEU A 167 -1.04 -5.85 16.14
C LEU A 167 -0.41 -5.28 17.40
N GLU A 168 0.55 -4.38 17.22
CA GLU A 168 1.21 -3.62 18.28
C GLU A 168 0.59 -2.22 18.31
N GLU A 169 0.05 -1.82 19.46
CA GLU A 169 -0.66 -0.55 19.62
C GLU A 169 0.32 0.63 19.59
N VAL A 170 0.18 1.48 18.57
CA VAL A 170 0.94 2.74 18.45
C VAL A 170 0.16 3.86 19.14
N GLN A 171 -1.14 3.94 18.84
CA GLN A 171 -2.05 4.89 19.46
C GLN A 171 -3.47 4.33 19.54
N ARG A 172 -3.96 4.17 20.76
CA ARG A 172 -5.36 3.83 21.03
C ARG A 172 -6.25 5.04 20.88
N GLY A 173 -7.34 4.88 20.14
CA GLY A 173 -8.36 5.91 20.00
C GLY A 173 -7.88 7.12 19.21
N LEU A 174 -8.46 7.32 18.03
CA LEU A 174 -8.23 8.45 17.16
C LEU A 174 -9.57 9.15 16.96
N PRO A 175 -9.66 10.45 17.27
CA PRO A 175 -10.85 11.21 16.91
C PRO A 175 -10.98 11.25 15.37
N ALA A 176 -12.21 11.31 14.87
CA ALA A 176 -12.48 11.35 13.43
C ALA A 176 -11.67 12.46 12.73
N GLU A 177 -11.53 13.62 13.37
CA GLU A 177 -10.73 14.74 12.85
C GLU A 177 -9.24 14.43 12.68
N ALA A 178 -8.67 13.58 13.53
CA ALA A 178 -7.28 13.14 13.35
C ALA A 178 -7.16 12.27 12.09
N VAL A 179 -8.12 11.37 11.86
CA VAL A 179 -8.15 10.50 10.67
C VAL A 179 -8.37 11.31 9.39
N ARG A 180 -9.32 12.25 9.41
CA ARG A 180 -9.55 13.19 8.30
C ARG A 180 -8.31 14.03 8.01
N GLY A 181 -7.62 14.46 9.07
CA GLY A 181 -6.41 15.27 9.00
C GLY A 181 -5.20 14.61 8.34
N LEU A 182 -5.23 13.29 8.13
CA LEU A 182 -4.14 12.55 7.50
C LEU A 182 -4.01 12.79 5.99
N GLY A 183 -5.04 13.30 5.30
CA GLY A 183 -4.96 13.43 3.85
C GLY A 183 -6.06 14.25 3.19
N ILE A 184 -6.06 14.20 1.87
CA ILE A 184 -6.74 15.19 1.01
C ILE A 184 -8.19 14.84 0.68
N GLN A 185 -8.62 13.60 0.91
CA GLN A 185 -9.99 13.12 0.70
C GLN A 185 -10.57 12.68 2.04
N GLN A 186 -10.87 13.65 2.89
CA GLN A 186 -11.24 13.46 4.30
C GLN A 186 -12.39 12.46 4.47
N ASP A 187 -13.46 12.63 3.69
CA ASP A 187 -14.63 11.75 3.76
C ASP A 187 -14.28 10.31 3.35
N LEU A 188 -13.37 10.11 2.39
CA LEU A 188 -12.94 8.78 1.97
C LEU A 188 -12.10 8.10 3.06
N LEU A 189 -11.25 8.86 3.75
CA LEU A 189 -10.42 8.38 4.86
C LEU A 189 -11.26 8.02 6.08
N GLU A 190 -12.22 8.87 6.43
CA GLU A 190 -13.13 8.66 7.56
C GLU A 190 -14.00 7.41 7.37
N ASN A 191 -14.57 7.26 6.17
CA ASN A 191 -15.49 6.16 5.85
C ASN A 191 -14.78 4.83 5.50
N ALA A 192 -13.48 4.84 5.19
CA ALA A 192 -12.72 3.61 5.01
C ALA A 192 -12.71 2.83 6.33
N ALA A 193 -13.00 1.54 6.32
CA ALA A 193 -12.95 0.74 7.55
C ALA A 193 -11.50 0.65 8.08
N LEU A 194 -10.56 0.46 7.16
CA LEU A 194 -9.12 0.39 7.42
C LEU A 194 -8.37 1.32 6.46
N ILE A 195 -7.35 1.99 6.99
CA ILE A 195 -6.29 2.63 6.21
C ILE A 195 -5.03 1.82 6.47
N VAL A 196 -4.64 1.00 5.49
CA VAL A 196 -3.42 0.17 5.58
C VAL A 196 -2.27 1.00 5.04
N ILE A 197 -1.47 1.56 5.94
CA ILE A 197 -0.34 2.41 5.64
C ILE A 197 0.90 1.53 5.42
N ILE A 198 1.64 1.82 4.36
CA ILE A 198 2.87 1.13 3.98
C ILE A 198 4.01 2.13 4.15
N THR A 199 4.94 1.82 5.05
CA THR A 199 6.20 2.56 5.20
C THR A 199 7.34 1.72 4.63
N ALA A 200 8.48 2.35 4.40
CA ALA A 200 9.71 1.66 4.08
C ALA A 200 10.84 2.07 5.02
N VAL A 201 11.44 1.08 5.67
CA VAL A 201 12.73 1.22 6.36
C VAL A 201 13.82 1.14 5.29
N PHE A 202 14.11 2.26 4.62
CA PHE A 202 14.92 2.30 3.40
C PHE A 202 16.29 1.66 3.58
N ASN A 203 16.90 1.85 4.75
CA ASN A 203 18.20 1.31 5.04
C ASN A 203 18.26 -0.23 4.95
N ARG A 204 17.15 -0.95 5.22
CA ARG A 204 17.08 -2.41 5.03
C ARG A 204 17.32 -2.85 3.59
N SER A 205 17.17 -1.95 2.62
CA SER A 205 17.50 -2.18 1.22
C SER A 205 18.77 -1.43 0.79
N ARG A 206 18.93 -0.16 1.22
CA ARG A 206 20.07 0.70 0.85
C ARG A 206 21.41 0.12 1.31
N PHE A 207 21.49 -0.53 2.48
CA PHE A 207 22.77 -1.08 2.97
C PHE A 207 23.41 -2.06 1.96
N LYS A 208 22.60 -2.78 1.17
CA LYS A 208 23.07 -3.76 0.18
C LYS A 208 23.13 -3.19 -1.23
N TYR A 209 22.23 -2.28 -1.58
CA TYR A 209 22.00 -1.84 -2.96
C TYR A 209 22.27 -0.35 -3.21
N GLY A 210 22.73 0.39 -2.20
CA GLY A 210 22.90 1.84 -2.26
C GLY A 210 21.59 2.55 -2.63
N PRO A 211 21.64 3.68 -3.37
CA PRO A 211 20.47 4.42 -3.84
C PRO A 211 19.46 3.58 -4.64
N ARG A 212 19.92 2.50 -5.31
CA ARG A 212 19.03 1.59 -6.03
C ARG A 212 18.08 0.84 -5.10
N GLY A 213 18.45 0.68 -3.83
CA GLY A 213 17.62 0.08 -2.79
C GLY A 213 16.27 0.80 -2.63
N TYR A 214 16.23 2.12 -2.82
CA TYR A 214 15.00 2.92 -2.81
C TYR A 214 14.01 2.44 -3.88
N ARG A 215 14.47 2.21 -5.11
CA ARG A 215 13.63 1.66 -6.19
C ARG A 215 13.08 0.27 -5.85
N PHE A 216 13.85 -0.55 -5.13
CA PHE A 216 13.37 -1.86 -4.68
C PHE A 216 12.27 -1.74 -3.63
N CYS A 217 12.36 -0.78 -2.71
CA CYS A 217 11.27 -0.49 -1.78
C CYS A 217 9.98 -0.11 -2.53
N LEU A 218 10.08 0.79 -3.53
CA LEU A 218 8.91 1.22 -4.30
C LEU A 218 8.27 0.09 -5.13
N MET A 219 9.08 -0.76 -5.76
CA MET A 219 8.55 -1.92 -6.51
C MET A 219 7.91 -2.96 -5.58
N GLU A 220 8.49 -3.17 -4.39
CA GLU A 220 7.89 -4.03 -3.37
C GLU A 220 6.56 -3.44 -2.87
N ALA A 221 6.49 -2.12 -2.67
CA ALA A 221 5.26 -1.44 -2.26
C ALA A 221 4.16 -1.61 -3.32
N GLY A 222 4.49 -1.49 -4.61
CA GLY A 222 3.54 -1.79 -5.70
C GLY A 222 3.04 -3.24 -5.66
N SER A 223 3.91 -4.19 -5.35
CA SER A 223 3.53 -5.61 -5.18
C SER A 223 2.60 -5.81 -3.99
N LEU A 224 2.89 -5.14 -2.86
CA LEU A 224 2.07 -5.21 -1.65
C LEU A 224 0.70 -4.54 -1.86
N ILE A 225 0.65 -3.39 -2.53
CA ILE A 225 -0.61 -2.70 -2.88
C ILE A 225 -1.48 -3.66 -3.68
N GLN A 226 -0.94 -4.26 -4.76
CA GLN A 226 -1.70 -5.21 -5.57
C GLN A 226 -2.18 -6.41 -4.74
N GLN A 227 -1.31 -6.96 -3.89
CA GLN A 227 -1.65 -8.09 -3.03
C GLN A 227 -2.75 -7.75 -2.03
N LEU A 228 -2.70 -6.58 -1.39
CA LEU A 228 -3.76 -6.08 -0.49
C LEU A 228 -5.09 -5.93 -1.22
N GLN A 229 -5.08 -5.38 -2.43
CA GLN A 229 -6.30 -5.19 -3.21
C GLN A 229 -6.93 -6.53 -3.66
N LEU A 230 -6.12 -7.49 -4.11
CA LEU A 230 -6.62 -8.81 -4.51
C LEU A 230 -7.16 -9.61 -3.32
N VAL A 231 -6.49 -9.54 -2.15
CA VAL A 231 -6.98 -10.19 -0.93
C VAL A 231 -8.26 -9.52 -0.44
N ALA A 232 -8.33 -8.18 -0.45
CA ALA A 232 -9.55 -7.45 -0.11
C ALA A 232 -10.72 -7.86 -1.02
N GLN A 233 -10.50 -7.94 -2.34
CA GLN A 233 -11.50 -8.42 -3.30
C GLN A 233 -11.94 -9.85 -3.00
N ALA A 234 -11.00 -10.76 -2.71
CA ALA A 234 -11.32 -12.16 -2.35
C ALA A 234 -12.11 -12.26 -1.04
N LEU A 235 -11.98 -11.28 -0.15
CA LEU A 235 -12.76 -11.14 1.09
C LEU A 235 -14.10 -10.41 0.88
N GLY A 236 -14.44 -10.02 -0.34
CA GLY A 236 -15.66 -9.27 -0.66
C GLY A 236 -15.63 -7.81 -0.20
N LEU A 237 -14.45 -7.18 -0.21
CA LEU A 237 -14.26 -5.79 0.20
C LEU A 237 -13.88 -4.89 -0.97
N GLY A 238 -14.29 -3.64 -0.89
CA GLY A 238 -13.77 -2.57 -1.75
C GLY A 238 -12.39 -2.13 -1.28
N SER A 239 -11.53 -1.76 -2.22
CA SER A 239 -10.23 -1.18 -1.89
C SER A 239 -9.78 -0.12 -2.90
N VAL A 240 -8.88 0.76 -2.45
CA VAL A 240 -8.22 1.72 -3.32
C VAL A 240 -6.81 2.05 -2.84
N ALA A 241 -5.84 1.96 -3.75
CA ALA A 241 -4.50 2.51 -3.54
C ALA A 241 -4.60 4.04 -3.38
N PHE A 242 -3.96 4.57 -2.35
CA PHE A 242 -4.16 5.93 -1.90
C PHE A 242 -2.83 6.54 -1.44
N ALA A 243 -2.27 7.39 -2.30
CA ALA A 243 -1.07 8.18 -2.02
C ALA A 243 -1.40 9.63 -1.59
N GLY A 244 -2.68 9.95 -1.35
CA GLY A 244 -3.14 11.30 -1.00
C GLY A 244 -3.08 11.60 0.50
N LEU A 245 -2.15 10.97 1.23
CA LEU A 245 -1.89 11.29 2.63
C LEU A 245 -0.79 12.36 2.71
N LEU A 246 -0.77 13.10 3.80
CA LEU A 246 0.29 14.05 4.13
C LEU A 246 1.40 13.28 4.87
N ASP A 247 2.59 13.22 4.29
CA ASP A 247 3.72 12.44 4.81
C ASP A 247 3.99 12.80 6.28
N ASP A 248 4.20 14.09 6.60
CA ASP A 248 4.46 14.53 7.98
C ASP A 248 3.36 14.11 8.96
N ALA A 249 2.08 14.22 8.56
CA ALA A 249 0.96 13.90 9.46
C ALA A 249 0.88 12.40 9.75
N VAL A 250 1.23 11.58 8.76
CA VAL A 250 1.32 10.12 8.91
C VAL A 250 2.55 9.77 9.75
N GLU A 251 3.71 10.34 9.43
CA GLU A 251 4.98 10.10 10.13
C GLU A 251 4.87 10.46 11.62
N ASP A 252 4.26 11.61 11.94
CA ASP A 252 3.97 12.05 13.31
C ASP A 252 3.04 11.07 14.04
N LEU A 253 1.95 10.62 13.38
CA LEU A 253 1.02 9.64 13.97
C LEU A 253 1.72 8.31 14.27
N LEU A 254 2.57 7.86 13.35
CA LEU A 254 3.28 6.59 13.47
C LEU A 254 4.52 6.68 14.38
N ARG A 255 4.95 7.90 14.74
CA ARG A 255 6.15 8.20 15.53
C ARG A 255 7.43 7.67 14.87
N ILE A 256 7.52 7.85 13.56
CA ILE A 256 8.70 7.51 12.75
C ILE A 256 9.44 8.78 12.32
N ASP A 257 10.71 8.65 11.97
CA ASP A 257 11.58 9.81 11.68
C ASP A 257 11.37 10.44 10.29
N GLY A 258 10.65 9.77 9.40
CA GLY A 258 10.39 10.24 8.03
C GLY A 258 11.58 10.13 7.08
N VAL A 259 12.75 9.67 7.53
CA VAL A 259 13.98 9.64 6.74
C VAL A 259 14.52 8.22 6.58
N ASP A 260 14.75 7.52 7.68
CA ASP A 260 15.18 6.12 7.69
C ASP A 260 13.98 5.18 7.56
N GLU A 261 12.87 5.52 8.21
CA GLU A 261 11.55 4.94 7.96
C GLU A 261 10.56 6.04 7.58
N SER A 262 9.94 5.88 6.41
CA SER A 262 9.04 6.90 5.87
C SER A 262 7.81 6.31 5.19
N PHE A 263 6.76 7.13 5.07
CA PHE A 263 5.57 6.82 4.31
C PHE A 263 5.90 6.56 2.83
N VAL A 264 5.24 5.56 2.23
CA VAL A 264 5.38 5.23 0.80
C VAL A 264 4.02 5.22 0.11
N ASN A 265 3.03 4.57 0.71
CA ASN A 265 1.68 4.52 0.17
C ASN A 265 0.67 4.04 1.21
N ALA A 266 -0.60 4.08 0.88
CA ALA A 266 -1.64 3.41 1.66
C ALA A 266 -2.62 2.67 0.75
N VAL A 267 -3.37 1.73 1.35
CA VAL A 267 -4.54 1.11 0.75
C VAL A 267 -5.71 1.33 1.68
N LEU A 268 -6.75 2.01 1.20
CA LEU A 268 -8.01 2.13 1.91
C LEU A 268 -8.84 0.89 1.63
N VAL A 269 -9.44 0.30 2.67
CA VAL A 269 -10.24 -0.93 2.58
C VAL A 269 -11.53 -0.75 3.38
N GLY A 270 -12.65 -1.23 2.82
CA GLY A 270 -13.93 -1.17 3.52
C GLY A 270 -15.05 -1.88 2.75
N ARG A 271 -16.23 -1.96 3.36
CA ARG A 271 -17.43 -2.45 2.70
C ARG A 271 -17.94 -1.44 1.68
N THR A 272 -18.54 -1.92 0.61
CA THR A 272 -19.13 -1.07 -0.42
C THR A 272 -20.66 -1.11 -0.35
N SER A 273 -21.31 -0.04 -0.78
CA SER A 273 -22.79 0.03 -0.83
C SER A 273 -23.41 -0.93 -1.87
N VAL A 274 -22.60 -1.51 -2.76
CA VAL A 274 -23.02 -2.55 -3.70
C VAL A 274 -23.22 -3.89 -2.99
N ASP A 275 -22.49 -4.15 -1.90
CA ASP A 275 -22.53 -5.41 -1.14
C ASP A 275 -23.79 -5.56 -0.29
N ALA A 276 -24.45 -4.46 0.08
CA ALA A 276 -25.71 -4.49 0.85
C ALA A 276 -26.84 -5.25 0.12
N LYS A 277 -26.77 -5.36 -1.22
CA LYS A 277 -27.79 -6.05 -2.03
C LYS A 277 -27.53 -7.55 -2.22
N LEU A 278 -26.33 -8.05 -1.93
CA LEU A 278 -26.00 -9.47 -2.08
C LEU A 278 -26.22 -10.28 -0.79
N GLY A 279 -26.40 -9.62 0.36
CA GLY A 279 -26.63 -10.26 1.66
C GLY A 279 -28.06 -10.75 1.94
N GLU A 280 -29.06 -10.28 1.18
CA GLU A 280 -30.47 -10.70 1.39
C GLU A 280 -30.84 -12.00 0.67
N GLY A 281 -30.00 -12.52 -0.23
CA GLY A 281 -30.31 -13.68 -1.08
C GLY A 281 -29.91 -15.06 -0.54
N ALA A 282 -29.21 -15.14 0.59
CA ALA A 282 -28.57 -16.39 1.05
C ALA A 282 -29.18 -17.00 2.33
N SER A 283 -30.37 -16.57 2.78
CA SER A 283 -31.05 -17.14 3.97
C SER A 283 -32.26 -18.04 3.67
N GLY A 284 -32.49 -18.41 2.40
CA GLY A 284 -33.68 -19.16 1.99
C GLY A 284 -33.39 -20.55 1.40
N ALA A 285 -32.71 -21.44 2.12
CA ALA A 285 -32.69 -22.86 1.75
C ALA A 285 -32.40 -23.78 2.95
N GLN A 286 -33.41 -23.96 3.81
CA GLN A 286 -33.59 -25.19 4.59
C GLN A 286 -35.08 -25.57 4.58
N THR A 287 -35.33 -26.88 4.64
CA THR A 287 -36.61 -27.60 4.78
C THR A 287 -37.36 -27.92 3.48
N THR A 288 -37.10 -29.09 2.88
CA THR A 288 -37.85 -30.35 3.09
C THR A 288 -37.11 -31.51 2.43
#